data_AF-A0A7V3F9M0-F1
#
_entry.id   AF-A0A7V3F9M0-F1
#
_cell.length_a   1.000
_cell.length_b   1.000
_cell.length_c   1.000
_cell.angle_alpha   90.00
_cell.angle_beta   90.00
_cell.angle_gamma   90.00
#
_symmetry.space_group_name_H-M   'P 1'
#
loop_
_entity.id
_entity.type
_entity.pdbx_description
1 polymer ?
#
loop_
_entity_poly.entity_id
_entity_poly.type
_entity_poly.pdbx_seq_one_letter_code
_entity_poly.pdbx_strand_id
1 'polypeptide(L)'
;MDTERNAGQEPVKRSFREWIQLVFPEARMRVATRRMPRDWFELLTKIPVVERIVIKRFVENLMCDQWLKEPHSDLQGMDPTTASKEAHGRTLLRALLTRMAQRREKTPRELRRIRKQLGM
;
A
#
# COMPACT_ATOMS: atom_id res chain seq x y z
N MET A 1 -11.87 -10.46 56.33
CA MET A 1 -12.33 -11.01 55.04
C MET A 1 -11.87 -10.05 53.95
N ASP A 2 -10.60 -10.18 53.60
CA ASP A 2 -10.00 -9.66 52.36
C ASP A 2 -10.45 -10.63 51.25
N THR A 3 -10.89 -10.25 50.06
CA THR A 3 -10.27 -9.45 49.00
C THR A 3 -11.41 -9.36 47.95
N GLU A 4 -11.65 -8.29 47.20
CA GLU A 4 -11.19 -8.21 45.81
C GLU A 4 -11.56 -6.83 45.25
N ARG A 5 -10.50 -6.06 44.99
CA ARG A 5 -10.52 -4.88 44.13
C ARG A 5 -10.84 -5.33 42.71
N ASN A 6 -12.10 -5.16 42.28
CA ASN A 6 -12.41 -5.13 40.85
C ASN A 6 -11.91 -3.80 40.27
N ALA A 7 -10.63 -3.78 39.94
CA ALA A 7 -10.07 -2.79 39.03
C ALA A 7 -10.79 -2.97 37.69
N GLY A 8 -11.72 -2.06 37.40
CA GLY A 8 -12.36 -1.96 36.09
C GLY A 8 -11.27 -1.87 35.03
N GLN A 9 -11.07 -2.96 34.29
CA GLN A 9 -10.29 -2.98 33.08
C GLN A 9 -10.95 -2.01 32.10
N GLU A 10 -10.39 -0.81 31.99
CA GLU A 10 -10.69 0.10 30.90
C GLU A 10 -10.51 -0.66 29.58
N PRO A 11 -11.47 -0.57 28.64
CA PRO A 11 -11.31 -1.19 27.34
C PRO A 11 -10.10 -0.55 26.67
N VAL A 12 -9.03 -1.34 26.52
CA VAL A 12 -7.81 -0.96 25.81
C VAL A 12 -8.24 -0.37 24.47
N LYS A 13 -8.20 0.97 24.36
CA LYS A 13 -8.43 1.72 23.13
C LYS A 13 -7.32 1.34 22.17
N ARG A 14 -7.49 0.20 21.48
CA ARG A 14 -6.58 -0.27 20.44
C ARG A 14 -6.44 0.87 19.45
N SER A 15 -5.23 1.35 19.31
CA SER A 15 -4.91 2.46 18.42
C SER A 15 -5.33 2.10 16.99
N PHE A 16 -5.76 3.07 16.20
CA PHE A 16 -6.08 2.87 14.77
C PHE A 16 -4.91 2.16 14.03
N ARG A 17 -3.69 2.37 14.51
CA ARG A 17 -2.46 1.71 14.05
C ARG A 17 -2.43 0.20 14.35
N GLU A 18 -2.91 -0.24 15.50
CA GLU A 18 -3.05 -1.66 15.84
C GLU A 18 -4.20 -2.32 15.07
N TRP A 19 -5.29 -1.58 14.83
CA TRP A 19 -6.39 -2.03 13.97
C TRP A 19 -5.91 -2.25 12.53
N ILE A 20 -5.10 -1.33 12.00
CA ILE A 20 -4.39 -1.49 10.72
C ILE A 20 -3.46 -2.71 10.77
N GLN A 21 -2.68 -2.93 11.83
CA GLN A 21 -1.79 -4.10 11.87
C GLN A 21 -2.53 -5.45 11.97
N LEU A 22 -3.73 -5.49 12.54
CA LEU A 22 -4.56 -6.70 12.66
C LEU A 22 -5.40 -6.99 11.42
N VAL A 23 -5.91 -5.96 10.73
CA VAL A 23 -6.77 -6.15 9.55
C VAL A 23 -5.94 -6.35 8.27
N PHE A 24 -4.73 -5.81 8.20
CA PHE A 24 -3.91 -5.87 7.00
C PHE A 24 -3.36 -7.25 6.62
N PRO A 25 -3.04 -8.20 7.52
CA PRO A 25 -2.59 -9.53 7.12
C PRO A 25 -3.70 -10.28 6.38
N GLU A 26 -4.89 -10.35 6.97
CA GLU A 26 -6.02 -11.07 6.36
C GLU A 26 -6.55 -10.39 5.10
N ALA A 27 -6.64 -9.05 5.08
CA ALA A 27 -7.07 -8.32 3.89
C ALA A 27 -6.06 -8.47 2.75
N ARG A 28 -4.75 -8.42 3.04
CA ARG A 28 -3.70 -8.67 2.04
C ARG A 28 -3.72 -10.10 1.55
N MET A 29 -3.96 -11.06 2.43
CA MET A 29 -4.15 -12.45 2.06
C MET A 29 -5.37 -12.61 1.14
N ARG A 30 -6.53 -12.06 1.48
CA ARG A 30 -7.73 -12.13 0.60
C ARG A 30 -7.49 -11.51 -0.78
N VAL A 31 -6.76 -10.38 -0.86
CA VAL A 31 -6.38 -9.76 -2.14
C VAL A 31 -5.39 -10.62 -2.92
N ALA A 32 -4.38 -11.19 -2.25
CA ALA A 32 -3.43 -12.10 -2.87
C ALA A 32 -4.12 -13.38 -3.35
N THR A 33 -4.93 -14.04 -2.53
CA THR A 33 -5.66 -15.26 -2.91
C THR A 33 -6.64 -15.01 -4.08
N ARG A 34 -7.20 -13.80 -4.23
CA ARG A 34 -8.10 -13.46 -5.35
C ARG A 34 -7.39 -13.11 -6.65
N ARG A 35 -6.15 -12.63 -6.62
CA ARG A 35 -5.45 -12.11 -7.83
C ARG A 35 -4.13 -12.79 -8.15
N MET A 36 -3.61 -13.62 -7.27
CA MET A 36 -2.42 -14.42 -7.48
C MET A 36 -2.80 -15.77 -8.09
N PRO A 37 -2.05 -16.30 -9.08
CA PRO A 37 -2.26 -17.65 -9.57
C PRO A 37 -2.19 -18.66 -8.41
N ARG A 38 -3.13 -19.61 -8.38
CA ARG A 38 -3.34 -20.55 -7.26
C ARG A 38 -2.06 -21.34 -6.93
N ASP A 39 -1.35 -21.78 -7.96
CA ASP A 39 -0.10 -22.55 -7.85
C ASP A 39 1.00 -21.78 -7.13
N TRP A 40 1.08 -20.46 -7.38
CA TRP A 40 2.06 -19.61 -6.72
C TRP A 40 1.69 -19.37 -5.26
N PHE A 41 0.40 -19.18 -4.96
CA PHE A 41 -0.07 -19.02 -3.60
C PHE A 41 0.19 -20.28 -2.76
N GLU A 42 -0.13 -21.47 -3.28
CA GLU A 42 0.10 -22.76 -2.60
C GLU A 42 1.58 -23.08 -2.40
N LEU A 43 2.46 -22.66 -3.32
CA LEU A 43 3.91 -22.83 -3.16
C LEU A 43 4.47 -21.93 -2.04
N LEU A 44 3.92 -20.72 -1.90
CA LEU A 44 4.41 -19.70 -0.98
C LEU A 44 3.92 -19.89 0.45
N THR A 45 2.70 -20.40 0.65
CA THR A 45 2.12 -20.69 1.97
C THR A 45 2.86 -21.79 2.74
N LYS A 46 3.72 -22.58 2.07
CA LYS A 46 4.59 -23.57 2.73
C LYS A 46 5.72 -22.95 3.57
N ILE A 47 6.08 -21.69 3.32
CA ILE A 47 7.13 -20.98 4.07
C ILE A 47 6.58 -19.61 4.53
N PRO A 48 6.15 -19.47 5.81
CA PRO A 48 5.42 -18.31 6.30
C PRO A 48 6.13 -16.96 6.11
N VAL A 49 7.47 -16.95 6.16
CA VAL A 49 8.27 -15.74 5.95
C VAL A 49 8.26 -15.31 4.47
N VAL A 50 8.36 -16.27 3.56
CA VAL A 50 8.36 -16.03 2.12
C VAL A 50 6.98 -15.59 1.66
N GLU A 51 5.92 -16.22 2.18
CA GLU A 51 4.53 -15.81 1.98
C GLU A 51 4.32 -14.32 2.29
N ARG A 52 4.70 -13.89 3.51
CA ARG A 52 4.54 -12.49 3.93
C ARG A 52 5.29 -11.52 3.02
N ILE A 53 6.50 -11.86 2.57
CA ILE A 53 7.30 -11.01 1.68
C ILE A 53 6.67 -10.93 0.29
N VAL A 54 6.26 -12.05 -0.28
CA VAL A 54 5.72 -12.10 -1.64
C VAL A 54 4.33 -11.49 -1.71
N ILE A 55 3.44 -11.78 -0.76
CA ILE A 55 2.13 -11.12 -0.67
C ILE A 55 2.30 -9.63 -0.50
N LYS A 56 3.20 -9.18 0.39
CA LYS A 56 3.49 -7.76 0.57
C LYS A 56 3.96 -7.12 -0.74
N ARG A 57 4.93 -7.74 -1.42
CA ARG A 57 5.42 -7.24 -2.72
C ARG A 57 4.33 -7.22 -3.80
N PHE A 58 3.49 -8.25 -3.84
CA PHE A 58 2.40 -8.35 -4.79
C PHE A 58 1.38 -7.23 -4.59
N VAL A 59 0.95 -7.01 -3.35
CA VAL A 59 0.02 -5.93 -3.02
C VAL A 59 0.64 -4.56 -3.30
N GLU A 60 1.91 -4.35 -2.94
CA GLU A 60 2.63 -3.11 -3.27
C GLU A 60 2.70 -2.87 -4.78
N ASN A 61 2.95 -3.90 -5.59
CA ASN A 61 2.95 -3.80 -7.05
C ASN A 61 1.54 -3.48 -7.57
N LEU A 62 0.52 -4.20 -7.11
CA LEU A 62 -0.86 -4.00 -7.53
C LEU A 62 -1.33 -2.57 -7.25
N MET A 63 -1.07 -2.06 -6.05
CA MET A 63 -1.44 -0.70 -5.64
C MET A 63 -0.68 0.36 -6.45
N CYS A 64 0.58 0.09 -6.81
CA CYS A 64 1.36 0.95 -7.69
C CYS A 64 0.76 0.99 -9.10
N ASP A 65 0.45 -0.18 -9.67
CA ASP A 65 -0.11 -0.30 -11.01
C ASP A 65 -1.53 0.29 -11.10
N GLN A 66 -2.33 0.18 -10.03
CA GLN A 66 -3.63 0.83 -9.93
C GLN A 66 -3.48 2.36 -9.88
N TRP A 67 -2.63 2.86 -8.98
CA TRP A 67 -2.38 4.30 -8.86
C TRP A 67 -1.90 4.94 -10.16
N LEU A 68 -1.11 4.21 -10.96
CA LEU A 68 -0.63 4.64 -12.27
C LEU A 68 -1.71 4.73 -13.35
N LYS A 69 -2.86 4.07 -13.17
CA LYS A 69 -3.97 4.05 -14.12
C LYS A 69 -5.16 4.88 -13.65
N GLU A 70 -5.17 5.28 -12.38
CA GLU A 70 -6.23 6.11 -11.82
C GLU A 70 -6.02 7.58 -12.17
N PRO A 71 -7.08 8.30 -12.57
CA PRO A 71 -7.01 9.73 -12.82
C PRO A 71 -6.82 10.51 -11.51
N HIS A 72 -5.91 11.49 -11.51
CA HIS A 72 -5.67 12.34 -10.33
C HIS A 72 -6.13 13.78 -10.60
N SER A 73 -6.79 14.39 -9.62
CA SER A 73 -7.18 15.81 -9.68
C SER A 73 -5.97 16.74 -9.84
N ASP A 74 -4.85 16.40 -9.18
CA ASP A 74 -3.57 17.13 -9.28
C ASP A 74 -2.94 17.04 -10.69
N LEU A 75 -3.39 16.07 -11.50
CA LEU A 75 -2.99 15.90 -12.91
C LEU A 75 -4.11 16.33 -13.87
N GLN A 76 -5.03 17.20 -13.41
CA GLN A 76 -6.18 17.68 -14.20
C GLN A 76 -7.09 16.55 -14.70
N GLY A 77 -7.19 15.45 -13.93
CA GLY A 77 -7.97 14.28 -14.30
C GLY A 77 -7.25 13.31 -15.22
N MET A 78 -5.98 13.55 -15.60
CA MET A 78 -5.16 12.57 -16.29
C MET A 78 -4.67 11.49 -15.34
N ASP A 79 -4.49 10.28 -15.87
CA ASP A 79 -3.70 9.26 -15.19
C ASP A 79 -2.19 9.57 -15.29
N PRO A 80 -1.36 9.08 -14.34
CA PRO A 80 0.08 9.35 -14.34
C PRO A 80 0.81 8.84 -15.59
N THR A 81 0.35 7.76 -16.22
CA THR A 81 0.98 7.21 -17.43
C THR A 81 0.73 8.03 -18.68
N THR A 82 -0.41 8.69 -18.75
CA THR A 82 -0.75 9.65 -19.81
C THR A 82 -0.03 10.97 -19.55
N ALA A 83 -0.08 11.47 -18.31
CA ALA A 83 0.61 12.69 -17.91
C ALA A 83 2.13 12.63 -18.16
N SER A 84 2.76 11.46 -18.00
CA SER A 84 4.21 11.32 -18.25
C SER A 84 4.61 11.40 -19.73
N LYS A 85 3.67 11.34 -20.68
CA LYS A 85 3.95 11.48 -22.12
C LYS A 85 3.91 12.93 -22.58
N GLU A 86 3.17 13.79 -21.88
CA GLU A 86 2.99 15.19 -22.24
C GLU A 86 3.97 16.11 -21.50
N ALA A 87 4.47 17.16 -22.16
CA ALA A 87 5.42 18.10 -21.53
C ALA A 87 4.80 18.82 -20.31
N HIS A 88 3.54 19.25 -20.43
CA HIS A 88 2.79 19.87 -19.34
C HIS A 88 2.46 18.85 -18.23
N GLY A 89 1.96 17.67 -18.61
CA GLY A 89 1.67 16.58 -17.68
C GLY A 89 2.89 16.14 -16.86
N ARG A 90 4.08 16.08 -17.47
CA ARG A 90 5.34 15.77 -16.77
C ARG A 90 5.66 16.78 -15.67
N THR A 91 5.38 18.05 -15.90
CA THR A 91 5.62 19.12 -14.92
C THR A 91 4.68 18.95 -13.72
N LEU A 92 3.38 18.74 -13.98
CA LEU A 92 2.39 18.45 -12.93
C LEU A 92 2.75 17.18 -12.15
N LEU A 93 3.18 16.13 -12.86
CA LEU A 93 3.57 14.86 -12.25
C LEU A 93 4.82 14.99 -11.37
N ARG A 94 5.81 15.79 -11.78
CA ARG A 94 6.97 16.11 -10.93
C ARG A 94 6.56 16.86 -9.68
N ALA A 95 5.67 17.85 -9.80
CA ALA A 95 5.16 18.61 -8.66
C ALA A 95 4.40 17.68 -7.69
N LEU A 96 3.52 16.82 -8.22
CA LEU A 96 2.79 15.82 -7.45
C LEU A 96 3.74 14.88 -6.70
N LEU A 97 4.70 14.25 -7.39
CA LEU A 97 5.64 13.33 -6.76
C LEU A 97 6.51 14.02 -5.70
N THR A 98 6.86 15.29 -5.90
CA THR A 98 7.60 16.09 -4.92
C THR A 98 6.75 16.36 -3.68
N ARG A 99 5.48 16.76 -3.87
CA ARG A 99 4.52 16.96 -2.76
C ARG A 99 4.34 15.68 -1.96
N MET A 100 4.13 14.54 -2.63
CA MET A 100 3.95 13.25 -1.99
C MET A 100 5.17 12.82 -1.17
N ALA A 101 6.38 13.13 -1.67
CA ALA A 101 7.62 12.88 -0.95
C ALA A 101 7.74 13.74 0.32
N GLN A 102 7.41 15.03 0.22
CA GLN A 102 7.44 15.96 1.36
C GLN A 102 6.42 15.58 2.43
N ARG A 103 5.20 15.23 2.02
CA ARG A 103 4.11 14.83 2.92
C ARG A 103 4.21 13.39 3.42
N ARG A 104 5.20 12.63 2.96
CA ARG A 104 5.39 11.20 3.27
C ARG A 104 4.15 10.34 2.95
N GLU A 105 3.40 10.73 1.91
CA GLU A 105 2.23 9.99 1.43
C GLU A 105 2.61 8.63 0.82
N LYS A 106 3.82 8.54 0.24
CA LYS A 106 4.42 7.30 -0.24
C LYS A 106 5.85 7.16 0.26
N THR A 107 6.30 5.92 0.42
CA THR A 107 7.67 5.62 0.83
C THR A 107 8.67 5.97 -0.29
N PRO A 108 9.95 6.22 0.06
CA PRO A 108 10.99 6.47 -0.95
C PRO A 108 11.14 5.33 -1.97
N ARG A 109 10.87 4.08 -1.57
CA ARG A 109 10.93 2.92 -2.45
C ARG A 109 9.79 2.92 -3.47
N GLU A 110 8.56 3.23 -3.04
CA GLU A 110 7.40 3.34 -3.93
C GLU A 110 7.60 4.47 -4.93
N LEU A 111 8.08 5.64 -4.49
CA LEU A 111 8.35 6.77 -5.38
C LEU A 111 9.41 6.45 -6.43
N ARG A 112 10.49 5.75 -6.05
CA ARG A 112 11.51 5.27 -7.02
C ARG A 112 10.92 4.30 -8.03
N ARG A 113 10.06 3.38 -7.59
CA ARG A 113 9.39 2.41 -8.47
C ARG A 113 8.45 3.11 -9.45
N ILE A 114 7.63 4.05 -8.96
CA ILE A 114 6.72 4.87 -9.79
C ILE A 114 7.52 5.60 -10.87
N ARG A 115 8.61 6.30 -10.51
CA ARG A 115 9.49 6.97 -11.48
C ARG A 115 10.05 6.02 -12.53
N LYS A 116 10.54 4.85 -12.09
CA LYS A 116 11.05 3.81 -12.99
C LYS A 116 10.00 3.33 -13.99
N GLN A 117 8.76 3.09 -13.54
CA GLN A 117 7.66 2.66 -14.42
C GLN A 117 7.23 3.77 -15.40
N LEU A 118 7.35 5.03 -15.01
CA LEU A 118 7.04 6.19 -15.85
C LEU A 118 8.18 6.61 -16.78
N GLY A 119 9.36 5.99 -16.69
CA GLY A 119 10.54 6.36 -17.47
C GLY A 119 11.13 7.73 -17.11
N MET A 120 11.04 8.12 -15.83
CA MET A 120 11.45 9.44 -15.29
C MET A 120 12.67 9.36 -14.38
#